data_AF-A0A395CUI6-F1
#
_entry.id   AF-A0A395CUI6-F1
#
_cell.length_a   1.000
_cell.length_b   1.000
_cell.length_c   1.000
_cell.angle_alpha   90.00
_cell.angle_beta   90.00
_cell.angle_gamma   90.00
#
_symmetry.space_group_name_H-M   'P 1'
#
loop_
_entity.id
_entity.type
_entity.pdbx_description
1 polymer ?
#
loop_
_entity_poly.entity_id
_entity_poly.type
_entity_poly.pdbx_seq_one_letter_code
_entity_poly.pdbx_strand_id
1 'polypeptide(L)'
;MGVGSPDDIVESVARGVDMFDCVMPTRAGRHGLAYTRFGRVNLRNARHADDPAPLDAGSACAAARDYSRAYLHHLMKAGEILGMMLLTQINVAYYQELMAGLRRAIDERRLADFIGEVKEGWARGEGK
;
A
#
# COMPACT_ATOMS: atom_id res chain seq x y z
N MET A 1 -16.88 -10.25 -2.52
CA MET A 1 -16.60 -9.79 -3.89
C MET A 1 -16.70 -8.28 -3.94
N GLY A 2 -15.75 -7.59 -4.57
CA GLY A 2 -15.75 -6.12 -4.70
C GLY A 2 -15.29 -5.31 -3.47
N VAL A 3 -14.89 -5.97 -2.39
CA VAL A 3 -14.31 -5.34 -1.19
C VAL A 3 -12.79 -5.32 -1.34
N GLY A 4 -12.16 -4.18 -1.07
CA GLY A 4 -10.71 -4.11 -1.27
C GLY A 4 -9.99 -2.91 -0.74
N SER A 5 -10.51 -2.14 0.21
CA SER A 5 -9.63 -1.27 0.99
C SER A 5 -8.82 -2.13 1.97
N PRO A 6 -7.57 -1.76 2.35
CA PRO A 6 -6.80 -2.52 3.33
C PRO A 6 -7.53 -2.68 4.67
N ASP A 7 -8.20 -1.63 5.15
CA ASP A 7 -9.00 -1.66 6.37
C ASP A 7 -10.15 -2.69 6.28
N ASP A 8 -10.92 -2.67 5.18
CA ASP A 8 -12.04 -3.60 5.00
C ASP A 8 -11.56 -5.05 4.93
N ILE A 9 -10.42 -5.31 4.26
CA ILE A 9 -9.83 -6.64 4.17
C ILE A 9 -9.49 -7.16 5.56
N VAL A 10 -8.78 -6.36 6.36
CA VAL A 10 -8.36 -6.73 7.71
C VAL A 10 -9.56 -7.05 8.60
N GLU A 11 -10.58 -6.20 8.57
CA GLU A 11 -11.82 -6.41 9.33
C GLU A 11 -12.61 -7.64 8.86
N SER A 12 -12.64 -7.88 7.54
CA SER A 12 -13.36 -9.02 6.96
C SER A 12 -12.68 -10.34 7.28
N VAL A 13 -11.34 -10.39 7.26
CA VAL A 13 -10.57 -11.58 7.69
C VAL A 13 -10.85 -11.90 9.16
N ALA A 14 -10.89 -10.88 10.04
CA ALA A 14 -11.27 -11.08 11.44
C ALA A 14 -12.69 -11.62 11.64
N ARG A 15 -13.54 -11.52 10.61
CA ARG A 15 -14.93 -12.02 10.58
C ARG A 15 -15.10 -13.30 9.76
N GLY A 16 -14.00 -13.93 9.35
CA GLY A 16 -14.02 -15.23 8.66
C GLY A 16 -14.24 -15.16 7.15
N VAL A 17 -13.89 -14.04 6.49
CA VAL A 17 -13.89 -13.96 5.03
C VAL A 17 -12.53 -14.37 4.48
N ASP A 18 -12.50 -15.33 3.56
CA ASP A 18 -11.27 -15.96 3.08
C ASP A 18 -10.78 -15.48 1.71
N MET A 19 -11.67 -14.91 0.89
CA MET A 19 -11.37 -14.51 -0.48
C MET A 19 -11.82 -13.08 -0.80
N PHE A 20 -10.96 -12.36 -1.52
CA PHE A 20 -11.16 -10.96 -1.88
C PHE A 20 -10.77 -10.71 -3.34
N ASP A 21 -11.53 -9.83 -3.97
CA ASP A 21 -11.27 -9.30 -5.30
C ASP A 21 -11.69 -7.83 -5.32
N CYS A 22 -10.84 -6.97 -5.90
CA CYS A 22 -11.16 -5.57 -6.10
C CYS A 22 -10.22 -4.94 -7.12
N VAL A 23 -10.73 -3.98 -7.90
CA VAL A 23 -9.92 -3.16 -8.80
C VAL A 23 -9.13 -2.06 -8.07
N MET A 24 -9.41 -1.83 -6.78
CA MET A 24 -8.88 -0.72 -5.99
C MET A 24 -7.35 -0.55 -6.07
N PRO A 25 -6.49 -1.57 -5.84
CA PRO A 25 -5.04 -1.38 -5.88
C PRO A 25 -4.56 -0.87 -7.24
N THR A 26 -5.10 -1.39 -8.34
CA THR A 26 -4.68 -0.99 -9.70
C THR A 26 -5.28 0.36 -10.09
N ARG A 27 -6.55 0.62 -9.77
CA ARG A 27 -7.22 1.90 -10.07
C ARG A 27 -6.59 3.04 -9.28
N ALA A 28 -6.33 2.85 -7.99
CA ALA A 28 -5.63 3.82 -7.14
C ALA A 28 -4.23 4.13 -7.68
N GLY A 29 -3.48 3.11 -8.09
CA GLY A 29 -2.14 3.28 -8.67
C GLY A 29 -2.15 4.17 -9.91
N ARG A 30 -3.08 3.92 -10.85
CA ARG A 30 -3.26 4.77 -12.05
C ARG A 30 -3.64 6.22 -11.72
N HIS A 31 -4.26 6.46 -10.57
CA HIS A 31 -4.63 7.80 -10.11
C HIS A 31 -3.61 8.44 -9.15
N GLY A 32 -2.44 7.83 -8.94
CA GLY A 32 -1.35 8.41 -8.14
C GLY A 32 -1.42 8.12 -6.65
N LEU A 33 -2.27 7.19 -6.21
CA LEU A 33 -2.40 6.80 -4.81
C LEU A 33 -1.68 5.48 -4.57
N ALA A 34 -0.70 5.49 -3.68
CA ALA A 34 0.03 4.31 -3.21
C ALA A 34 -0.49 3.84 -1.85
N TYR A 35 -0.62 2.53 -1.67
CA TYR A 35 -0.83 1.89 -0.37
C TYR A 35 0.50 1.37 0.16
N THR A 36 0.79 1.66 1.42
CA THR A 36 2.04 1.27 2.09
C THR A 36 1.75 0.78 3.51
N ARG A 37 2.74 0.19 4.18
CA ARG A 37 2.65 -0.13 5.61
C ARG A 37 2.52 1.10 6.52
N PHE A 38 2.74 2.28 5.95
CA PHE A 38 2.57 3.58 6.61
C PHE A 38 1.28 4.29 6.17
N GLY A 39 0.35 3.57 5.54
CA GLY A 39 -0.93 4.12 5.09
C GLY A 39 -0.87 4.61 3.65
N ARG A 40 -1.81 5.49 3.31
CA ARG A 40 -2.03 5.97 1.93
C ARG A 40 -1.14 7.15 1.60
N VAL A 41 -0.49 7.13 0.46
CA VAL A 41 0.37 8.21 -0.04
C VAL A 41 -0.15 8.71 -1.39
N ASN A 42 -0.60 9.96 -1.45
CA ASN A 42 -0.98 10.59 -2.71
C ASN A 42 0.24 11.29 -3.33
N LEU A 43 0.82 10.65 -4.35
CA LEU A 43 2.02 11.16 -5.01
C LEU A 43 1.78 12.35 -5.92
N ARG A 44 0.54 12.84 -6.06
CA ARG A 44 0.29 14.14 -6.71
C ARG A 44 0.50 15.33 -5.78
N ASN A 45 0.61 15.09 -4.47
CA ASN A 45 0.84 16.14 -3.47
C ASN A 45 2.24 16.76 -3.63
N ALA A 46 2.33 18.08 -3.55
CA ALA A 46 3.56 18.85 -3.78
C ALA A 46 4.69 18.51 -2.79
N ARG A 47 4.36 18.05 -1.58
CA ARG A 47 5.34 17.63 -0.56
C ARG A 47 6.30 16.54 -1.01
N HIS A 48 5.95 15.80 -2.07
CA HIS A 48 6.76 14.72 -2.59
C HIS A 48 7.74 15.17 -3.69
N ALA A 49 7.66 16.41 -4.17
CA ALA A 49 8.43 16.88 -5.33
C ALA A 49 9.96 16.71 -5.16
N ASP A 50 10.46 16.98 -3.97
CA ASP A 50 11.88 16.91 -3.63
C ASP A 50 12.18 15.86 -2.55
N ASP A 51 11.26 14.93 -2.30
CA ASP A 51 11.44 13.87 -1.28
C ASP A 51 12.30 12.72 -1.86
N PRO A 52 13.59 12.59 -1.46
CA PRO A 52 14.47 11.55 -2.00
C PRO A 52 14.16 10.18 -1.39
N ALA A 53 13.36 10.12 -0.31
CA ALA A 53 13.05 8.87 0.34
C ALA A 53 12.18 7.98 -0.55
N PRO A 54 12.32 6.65 -0.46
CA PRO A 54 11.43 5.73 -1.13
C PRO A 54 10.03 5.73 -0.48
N LEU A 55 9.06 5.08 -1.13
CA LEU A 55 7.75 4.87 -0.49
C LEU A 55 7.88 3.98 0.74
N ASP A 56 8.62 2.88 0.63
CA ASP A 56 8.85 1.91 1.69
C ASP A 56 10.20 1.19 1.51
N ALA A 57 11.21 1.59 2.29
CA ALA A 57 12.55 0.98 2.26
C ALA A 57 12.56 -0.48 2.73
N GLY A 58 11.54 -0.91 3.50
CA GLY A 58 11.41 -2.27 4.00
C GLY A 58 10.61 -3.19 3.10
N SER A 59 10.14 -2.72 1.94
CA SER A 59 9.32 -3.51 1.02
C SER A 59 10.17 -4.48 0.20
N ALA A 60 9.63 -5.68 -0.03
CA ALA A 60 10.18 -6.62 -0.99
C ALA A 60 10.03 -6.13 -2.45
N CYS A 61 9.09 -5.21 -2.72
CA CYS A 61 8.88 -4.64 -4.04
C CYS A 61 9.96 -3.61 -4.37
N ALA A 62 10.78 -3.92 -5.38
CA ALA A 62 11.84 -3.00 -5.84
C ALA A 62 11.30 -1.61 -6.19
N ALA A 63 10.10 -1.54 -6.79
CA ALA A 63 9.49 -0.27 -7.14
C ALA A 63 9.18 0.62 -5.93
N ALA A 64 8.83 0.02 -4.78
CA ALA A 64 8.53 0.74 -3.54
C ALA A 64 9.80 1.15 -2.77
N ARG A 65 10.88 0.37 -2.92
CA ARG A 65 12.13 0.48 -2.17
C ARG A 65 13.18 1.34 -2.86
N ASP A 66 13.30 1.24 -4.18
CA ASP A 66 14.46 1.73 -4.93
C ASP A 66 14.18 3.07 -5.64
N TYR A 67 12.93 3.37 -5.99
CA TYR A 67 12.56 4.68 -6.55
C TYR A 67 12.21 5.68 -5.45
N SER A 68 12.69 6.92 -5.60
CA SER A 68 12.31 8.02 -4.71
C SER A 68 10.87 8.47 -4.94
N ARG A 69 10.27 9.03 -3.89
CA ARG A 69 8.96 9.69 -3.98
C ARG A 69 8.99 10.87 -4.95
N ALA A 70 10.10 11.62 -5.01
CA ALA A 70 10.34 12.67 -6.00
C ALA A 70 10.20 12.17 -7.44
N TYR A 71 10.86 11.04 -7.76
CA TYR A 71 10.79 10.48 -9.10
C TYR A 71 9.38 9.99 -9.45
N LEU A 72 8.74 9.27 -8.52
CA LEU A 72 7.37 8.81 -8.72
C LEU A 72 6.38 9.98 -8.82
N HIS A 73 6.54 11.04 -8.02
CA HIS A 73 5.77 12.29 -8.10
C HIS A 73 5.91 12.93 -9.48
N HIS A 74 7.15 13.06 -9.97
CA HIS A 74 7.44 13.60 -11.30
C HIS A 74 6.72 12.81 -12.40
N LEU A 75 6.83 11.48 -12.42
CA LEU A 75 6.14 10.64 -13.41
C LEU A 75 4.61 10.84 -13.36
N MET A 76 4.03 10.89 -12.15
CA MET A 76 2.59 11.07 -11.98
C MET A 76 2.11 12.47 -12.38
N LYS A 77 2.96 13.50 -12.23
CA LYS A 77 2.68 14.87 -12.69
C LYS A 77 2.84 15.02 -14.19
N ALA A 78 3.83 14.35 -14.78
CA ALA A 78 4.09 14.35 -16.21
C ALA A 78 3.05 13.53 -17.01
N GLY A 79 2.29 12.66 -16.34
CA GLY A 79 1.32 11.79 -17.01
C GLY A 79 1.95 10.57 -17.68
N GLU A 80 3.18 10.22 -17.28
CA GLU A 80 3.92 9.09 -17.82
C GLU A 80 3.29 7.76 -17.44
N ILE A 81 3.14 6.86 -18.41
CA ILE A 81 2.55 5.52 -18.20
C ILE A 81 3.38 4.72 -17.18
N LEU A 82 4.70 4.93 -17.17
CA LEU A 82 5.60 4.28 -16.21
C LEU A 82 5.21 4.56 -14.76
N GLY A 83 4.77 5.78 -14.43
CA GLY A 83 4.29 6.12 -13.09
C GLY A 83 3.10 5.25 -12.68
N MET A 84 2.13 5.10 -13.59
CA MET A 84 0.95 4.27 -13.36
C MET A 84 1.30 2.78 -13.22
N MET A 85 2.26 2.28 -14.02
CA MET A 85 2.76 0.91 -13.96
C MET A 85 3.41 0.63 -12.60
N LEU A 86 4.34 1.50 -12.19
CA LEU A 86 5.07 1.36 -10.93
C LEU A 86 4.11 1.40 -9.73
N LEU A 87 3.19 2.37 -9.67
CA LEU A 87 2.24 2.46 -8.56
C LEU A 87 1.25 1.29 -8.53
N THR A 88 0.86 0.76 -9.69
CA THR A 88 0.07 -0.47 -9.75
C THR A 88 0.83 -1.65 -9.16
N GLN A 89 2.11 -1.82 -9.54
CA GLN A 89 2.97 -2.87 -9.01
C GLN A 89 3.16 -2.73 -7.49
N ILE A 90 3.41 -1.51 -7.00
CA ILE A 90 3.56 -1.21 -5.57
C ILE A 90 2.30 -1.59 -4.81
N ASN A 91 1.13 -1.17 -5.27
CA ASN A 91 -0.13 -1.44 -4.58
C ASN A 91 -0.45 -2.93 -4.55
N VAL A 92 -0.29 -3.64 -5.67
CA VAL A 92 -0.54 -5.08 -5.71
C VAL A 92 0.44 -5.81 -4.78
N ALA A 93 1.72 -5.44 -4.78
CA ALA A 93 2.72 -6.02 -3.89
C ALA A 93 2.36 -5.79 -2.41
N TYR A 94 1.94 -4.59 -2.04
CA TYR A 94 1.51 -4.29 -0.68
C TYR A 94 0.29 -5.11 -0.26
N TYR A 95 -0.69 -5.31 -1.14
CA TYR A 95 -1.85 -6.15 -0.83
C TYR A 95 -1.45 -7.61 -0.61
N GLN A 96 -0.51 -8.13 -1.40
CA GLN A 96 0.01 -9.48 -1.21
C GLN A 96 0.79 -9.62 0.10
N GLU A 97 1.56 -8.60 0.47
CA GLU A 97 2.27 -8.54 1.75
C GLU A 97 1.30 -8.52 2.94
N LEU A 98 0.25 -7.68 2.88
CA LEU A 98 -0.80 -7.62 3.89
C LEU A 98 -1.49 -8.98 4.07
N MET A 99 -1.90 -9.61 2.96
CA MET A 99 -2.54 -10.93 3.00
C MET A 99 -1.59 -12.02 3.51
N ALA A 100 -0.30 -11.96 3.17
CA ALA A 100 0.70 -12.90 3.68
C ALA A 100 0.91 -12.72 5.20
N GLY A 101 0.92 -11.48 5.69
CA GLY A 101 0.98 -11.17 7.11
C GLY A 101 -0.24 -11.67 7.87
N LEU A 102 -1.44 -11.45 7.32
CA LEU A 102 -2.70 -11.95 7.90
C LEU A 102 -2.71 -13.48 8.03
N ARG A 103 -2.33 -14.20 6.97
CA ARG A 103 -2.24 -15.68 7.01
C ARG A 103 -1.25 -16.15 8.08
N ARG A 104 -0.06 -15.55 8.14
CA ARG A 104 0.95 -15.91 9.14
C ARG A 104 0.44 -15.65 10.56
N ALA A 105 -0.23 -14.52 10.80
CA ALA A 105 -0.76 -14.18 12.11
C ALA A 105 -1.87 -15.12 12.57
N ILE A 106 -2.66 -15.67 11.63
CA ILE A 106 -3.63 -16.73 11.92
C ILE A 106 -2.92 -18.01 12.38
N ASP A 107 -1.90 -18.47 11.63
CA ASP A 107 -1.12 -19.66 11.98
C ASP A 107 -0.45 -19.51 13.36
N GLU A 108 0.06 -18.31 13.66
CA GLU A 108 0.70 -17.95 14.93
C GLU A 108 -0.30 -17.61 16.05
N ARG A 109 -1.62 -17.68 15.80
CA ARG A 109 -2.70 -17.34 16.75
C ARG A 109 -2.60 -15.93 17.35
N ARG A 110 -2.08 -14.96 16.60
CA ARG A 110 -1.90 -13.56 17.00
C ARG A 110 -2.53 -12.56 16.04
N LEU A 111 -3.63 -12.95 15.38
CA LEU A 111 -4.30 -12.12 14.38
C LEU A 111 -4.67 -10.73 14.91
N ALA A 112 -5.25 -10.65 16.12
CA ALA A 112 -5.65 -9.37 16.71
C ALA A 112 -4.46 -8.41 16.90
N ASP A 113 -3.32 -8.92 17.39
CA ASP A 113 -2.10 -8.13 17.60
C ASP A 113 -1.56 -7.63 16.26
N PHE A 114 -1.49 -8.50 15.26
CA PHE A 114 -1.04 -8.12 13.92
C PHE A 114 -1.92 -7.03 13.29
N ILE A 115 -3.24 -7.11 13.48
CA ILE A 115 -4.17 -6.07 13.02
C ILE A 115 -3.90 -4.74 13.72
N GLY A 116 -3.61 -4.76 15.03
CA GLY A 116 -3.18 -3.58 15.78
C GLY A 116 -1.91 -2.97 15.22
N GLU A 117 -0.86 -3.77 15.03
CA GLU A 117 0.43 -3.36 14.45
C GLU A 117 0.27 -2.70 13.06
N VAL A 118 -0.57 -3.29 12.21
CA VAL A 118 -0.86 -2.77 10.87
C VAL A 118 -1.54 -1.40 10.94
N LYS A 119 -2.57 -1.26 11.79
CA LYS A 119 -3.30 0.01 11.96
C LYS A 119 -2.43 1.10 12.57
N GLU A 120 -1.59 0.76 13.54
CA GLU A 120 -0.58 1.67 14.09
C GLU A 120 0.43 2.10 13.02
N GLY A 121 0.84 1.16 12.15
CA GLY A 121 1.60 1.45 10.95
C GLY A 121 0.96 2.54 10.10
N TRP A 122 -0.31 2.37 9.74
CA TRP A 122 -1.07 3.34 8.95
C TRP A 122 -1.18 4.70 9.61
N ALA A 123 -1.49 4.75 10.91
CA ALA A 123 -1.63 6.00 11.66
C ALA A 123 -0.31 6.82 11.66
N ARG A 124 0.86 6.18 11.68
CA ARG A 124 2.16 6.88 11.66
C ARG A 124 2.41 7.68 10.38
N GLY A 125 1.82 7.31 9.25
CA GLY A 125 1.99 8.06 8.00
C GLY A 125 0.93 9.13 7.75
N GLU A 126 -0.20 9.11 8.45
CA GLU A 126 -1.23 10.16 8.38
C GLU A 126 -0.80 11.47 9.08
N GLY A 127 0.21 11.41 9.95
CA GLY A 127 0.74 12.56 10.70
C GLY A 127 1.91 13.33 10.07
N LYS A 128 2.32 13.01 8.84
CA LYS A 128 3.33 13.75 8.06
C LYS A 128 2.71 14.25 6.77
#